data_AF-G9XF99-F1
#
_entry.id   AF-G9XF99-F1
#
_cell.length_a   1.000
_cell.length_b   1.000
_cell.length_c   1.000
_cell.angle_alpha   90.00
_cell.angle_beta   90.00
_cell.angle_gamma   90.00
#
_symmetry.space_group_name_H-M   'P 1'
#
loop_
_entity.id
_entity.type
_entity.pdbx_description
1 polymer ?
#
loop_
_entity_poly.entity_id
_entity_poly.type
_entity_poly.pdbx_seq_one_letter_code
_entity_poly.pdbx_strand_id
1 'polypeptide(L)'
;MSVDRSKEAFLKENENRIICGDALETLKNFPDESINCSITSPPYYGLRDYHKKEQIGREKTVEEYLDRLINVFREVRRVLKKDGHLLYCDWGLLCRNKQ
;
A
#
# COMPACT_ATOMS: atom_id res chain seq x y z
N MET A 1 -21.47 15.47 -15.28
CA MET A 1 -20.34 14.94 -14.47
C MET A 1 -19.15 14.84 -15.38
N SER A 2 -18.20 15.78 -15.28
CA SER A 2 -16.98 15.75 -16.09
C SER A 2 -16.09 14.64 -15.56
N VAL A 3 -16.04 13.52 -16.27
CA VAL A 3 -15.08 12.48 -15.96
C VAL A 3 -13.68 13.05 -16.19
N ASP A 4 -12.85 13.00 -15.16
CA ASP A 4 -11.47 13.47 -15.23
C ASP A 4 -10.68 12.53 -16.16
N ARG A 5 -10.59 12.93 -17.44
CA ARG A 5 -9.93 12.14 -18.50
C ARG A 5 -8.50 11.76 -18.14
N SER A 6 -7.84 12.49 -17.25
CA SER A 6 -6.49 12.18 -16.78
C SER A 6 -6.46 10.90 -15.92
N LYS A 7 -7.46 10.67 -15.07
CA LYS A 7 -7.58 9.47 -14.23
C LYS A 7 -7.87 8.24 -15.06
N GLU A 8 -8.78 8.34 -16.02
CA GLU A 8 -9.13 7.23 -16.90
C GLU A 8 -7.94 6.78 -17.75
N ALA A 9 -7.17 7.74 -18.30
CA ALA A 9 -5.96 7.43 -19.05
C ALA A 9 -4.93 6.71 -18.18
N PHE A 10 -4.67 7.20 -16.96
CA PHE A 10 -3.78 6.56 -16.00
C PHE A 10 -4.22 5.12 -15.67
N LEU A 11 -5.50 4.91 -15.37
CA LEU A 11 -6.02 3.59 -15.03
C LEU A 11 -5.92 2.61 -16.21
N LYS A 12 -6.19 3.09 -17.43
CA LYS A 12 -6.10 2.27 -18.65
C LYS A 12 -4.67 1.89 -18.99
N GLU A 13 -3.71 2.81 -18.81
CA GLU A 13 -2.29 2.53 -19.02
C GLU A 13 -1.73 1.51 -18.00
N ASN A 14 -2.29 1.49 -16.79
CA ASN A 14 -1.86 0.63 -15.70
C ASN A 14 -2.76 -0.59 -15.48
N GLU A 15 -3.63 -0.91 -16.43
CA GLU A 15 -4.48 -2.09 -16.37
C GLU A 15 -3.62 -3.36 -16.38
N ASN A 16 -3.87 -4.26 -15.41
CA ASN A 16 -3.14 -5.53 -15.24
C ASN A 16 -1.60 -5.36 -15.18
N ARG A 17 -1.12 -4.24 -14.65
CA ARG A 17 0.31 -3.92 -14.57
C ARG A 17 0.87 -4.21 -13.18
N ILE A 18 2.06 -4.82 -13.14
CA ILE A 18 2.86 -4.94 -11.92
C ILE A 18 3.81 -3.74 -11.86
N ILE A 19 3.69 -2.95 -10.78
CA ILE A 19 4.59 -1.82 -10.53
C ILE A 19 5.53 -2.23 -9.39
N CYS A 20 6.81 -2.38 -9.72
CA CYS A 20 7.86 -2.74 -8.76
C CYS A 20 8.53 -1.47 -8.22
N GLY A 21 8.28 -1.15 -6.95
CA GLY A 21 8.86 0.02 -6.30
C GLY A 21 8.52 0.08 -4.82
N ASP A 22 9.02 1.12 -4.15
CA ASP A 22 8.55 1.46 -2.82
C ASP A 22 7.07 1.89 -2.91
N ALA A 23 6.24 1.36 -2.00
CA ALA A 23 4.80 1.56 -2.06
C ALA A 23 4.41 3.03 -1.82
N LEU A 24 5.10 3.71 -0.90
CA LEU A 24 4.82 5.12 -0.60
C LEU A 24 5.13 6.00 -1.81
N GLU A 25 6.32 5.83 -2.40
CA GLU A 25 6.73 6.62 -3.57
C GLU A 25 5.90 6.31 -4.81
N THR A 26 5.50 5.04 -4.98
CA THR A 26 4.64 4.63 -6.10
C THR A 26 3.26 5.25 -5.99
N LEU A 27 2.63 5.17 -4.80
CA LEU A 27 1.27 5.68 -4.58
C LEU A 27 1.17 7.19 -4.79
N LYS A 28 2.21 7.98 -4.49
CA LYS A 28 2.23 9.43 -4.76
C LYS A 28 1.97 9.80 -6.22
N ASN A 29 2.30 8.91 -7.15
CA ASN A 29 2.08 9.13 -8.59
C ASN A 29 0.67 8.75 -9.05
N PHE A 30 -0.15 8.16 -8.19
CA PHE A 30 -1.52 7.78 -8.51
C PHE A 30 -2.45 8.98 -8.31
N PRO A 31 -3.44 9.18 -9.19
CA PRO A 31 -4.43 10.22 -9.00
C PRO A 31 -5.30 9.99 -7.76
N ASP A 32 -5.72 11.08 -7.10
CA ASP A 32 -6.68 11.05 -5.99
C ASP A 32 -8.00 10.38 -6.40
N GLU A 33 -8.66 9.71 -5.46
CA GLU A 33 -10.00 9.13 -5.67
C GLU A 33 -10.14 8.34 -6.99
N SER A 34 -9.13 7.53 -7.34
CA SER A 34 -9.06 6.77 -8.60
C SER A 34 -9.30 5.27 -8.41
N ILE A 35 -8.99 4.74 -7.23
CA ILE A 35 -9.04 3.31 -6.92
C ILE A 35 -10.32 2.94 -6.15
N ASN A 36 -10.99 1.87 -6.57
CA ASN A 36 -12.20 1.38 -5.90
C ASN A 36 -11.90 0.46 -4.71
N CYS A 37 -10.85 -0.36 -4.80
CA CYS A 37 -10.51 -1.35 -3.79
C CYS A 37 -9.00 -1.46 -3.65
N SER A 38 -8.51 -1.47 -2.41
CA SER A 38 -7.13 -1.78 -2.07
C SER A 38 -7.13 -3.01 -1.15
N ILE A 39 -6.37 -4.03 -1.52
CA ILE A 39 -6.19 -5.25 -0.75
C ILE A 39 -4.71 -5.32 -0.40
N THR A 40 -4.39 -5.40 0.89
CA THR A 40 -2.99 -5.36 1.33
C THR A 40 -2.74 -6.22 2.55
N SER A 41 -1.55 -6.82 2.61
CA SER A 41 -1.01 -7.53 3.76
C SER A 41 0.34 -6.90 4.10
N PRO A 42 0.38 -5.78 4.85
CA PRO A 42 1.63 -5.06 5.08
C PRO A 42 2.60 -5.88 5.94
N PRO A 43 3.91 -5.56 5.88
CA PRO A 43 4.91 -6.23 6.70
C PRO A 43 4.63 -6.07 8.20
N TYR A 44 4.69 -7.16 8.97
CA TYR A 44 4.56 -7.10 10.43
C TYR A 44 5.88 -6.74 11.10
N TYR A 45 5.82 -5.89 12.12
CA TYR A 45 6.97 -5.50 12.93
C TYR A 45 7.72 -6.71 13.48
N GLY A 46 9.00 -6.83 13.16
CA GLY A 46 9.87 -7.89 13.66
C GLY A 46 9.61 -9.29 13.10
N LEU A 47 8.57 -9.52 12.29
CA LEU A 47 8.20 -10.88 11.83
C LEU A 47 9.10 -11.45 10.73
N ARG A 48 9.21 -10.78 9.58
CA ARG A 48 10.03 -11.25 8.42
C ARG A 48 11.11 -10.24 8.01
N ASP A 49 12.29 -10.74 7.66
CA ASP A 49 13.35 -9.96 7.02
C ASP A 49 13.37 -10.25 5.51
N TYR A 50 13.21 -9.22 4.68
CA TYR A 50 13.26 -9.33 3.21
C TYR A 50 14.63 -8.93 2.64
N HIS A 51 15.63 -8.73 3.50
CA HIS A 51 17.00 -8.34 3.14
C HIS A 51 17.07 -7.07 2.27
N LYS A 52 16.15 -6.12 2.53
CA LYS A 52 16.11 -4.81 1.89
C LYS A 52 16.35 -3.73 2.95
N LYS A 53 17.30 -2.84 2.67
CA LYS A 53 17.74 -1.77 3.59
C LYS A 53 16.58 -0.91 4.12
N GLU A 54 15.61 -0.61 3.27
CA GLU A 54 14.50 0.29 3.58
C GLU A 54 13.16 -0.44 3.68
N GLN A 55 13.14 -1.74 3.98
CA GLN A 55 11.87 -2.44 4.20
C GLN A 55 11.15 -1.92 5.44
N ILE A 56 9.82 -2.02 5.41
CA ILE A 56 8.98 -1.78 6.58
C ILE A 56 9.00 -3.04 7.47
N GLY A 57 9.04 -2.86 8.79
CA GLY A 57 9.00 -3.94 9.79
C GLY A 57 10.36 -4.30 10.39
N ARG A 58 11.41 -3.48 10.17
CA ARG A 58 12.76 -3.58 10.77
C ARG A 58 13.25 -2.30 11.44
N GLU A 59 12.33 -1.37 11.67
CA GLU A 59 12.60 -0.14 12.39
C GLU A 59 13.10 -0.44 13.81
N LYS A 60 13.80 0.52 14.42
CA LYS A 60 14.38 0.31 15.76
C LYS A 60 13.31 0.31 16.83
N THR A 61 12.24 1.06 16.60
CA THR A 61 11.12 1.22 17.52
C THR A 61 9.80 0.90 16.82
N VAL A 62 8.80 0.56 17.62
CA VAL A 62 7.44 0.29 17.13
C VAL A 62 6.83 1.57 16.56
N GLU A 63 7.15 2.71 17.16
CA GLU A 63 6.69 4.04 16.75
C GLU A 63 7.17 4.39 15.34
N GLU A 64 8.46 4.20 15.05
CA GLU A 64 9.03 4.41 13.71
C GLU A 64 8.35 3.51 12.66
N TYR A 65 8.07 2.25 13.01
CA TYR A 65 7.34 1.33 12.16
C TYR A 65 5.90 1.80 11.88
N LEU A 66 5.18 2.21 12.92
CA LEU A 66 3.81 2.70 12.81
C LEU A 66 3.77 3.98 11.96
N ASP A 67 4.70 4.90 12.14
CA ASP A 67 4.77 6.14 11.35
C ASP A 67 4.95 5.85 9.87
N ARG A 68 5.86 4.94 9.52
CA ARG A 68 6.06 4.52 8.12
C ARG A 68 4.82 3.86 7.54
N LEU A 69 4.17 2.99 8.31
CA LEU A 69 2.95 2.32 7.87
C LEU A 69 1.78 3.28 7.70
N ILE A 70 1.60 4.24 8.62
CA ILE A 70 0.59 5.29 8.54
C ILE A 70 0.81 6.17 7.29
N ASN A 71 2.05 6.50 6.95
CA ASN A 71 2.35 7.28 5.75
C ASN A 71 1.90 6.56 4.47
N VAL A 72 2.12 5.24 4.38
CA VAL A 72 1.59 4.44 3.27
C VAL A 72 0.06 4.46 3.28
N PHE A 73 -0.59 4.23 4.42
CA PHE A 73 -2.05 4.18 4.49
C PHE A 73 -2.72 5.53 4.23
N ARG A 74 -2.06 6.65 4.52
CA ARG A 74 -2.52 7.99 4.13
C ARG A 74 -2.59 8.12 2.61
N GLU A 75 -1.58 7.66 1.90
CA GLU A 75 -1.59 7.65 0.44
C GLU A 75 -2.62 6.67 -0.12
N VAL A 76 -2.77 5.48 0.46
CA VAL A 76 -3.84 4.55 0.11
C VAL A 76 -5.22 5.21 0.27
N ARG A 77 -5.44 5.96 1.36
CA ARG A 77 -6.69 6.68 1.57
C ARG A 77 -6.90 7.79 0.54
N ARG A 78 -5.85 8.52 0.15
CA ARG A 78 -5.93 9.58 -0.88
C ARG A 78 -6.34 9.03 -2.24
N VAL A 79 -5.76 7.90 -2.65
CA VAL A 79 -6.04 7.31 -3.97
C VAL A 79 -7.37 6.56 -4.01
N LEU A 80 -7.88 6.12 -2.86
CA LEU A 80 -9.19 5.48 -2.78
C LEU A 80 -10.32 6.48 -3.03
N LYS A 81 -11.33 6.06 -3.79
CA LYS A 81 -12.59 6.80 -3.92
C LYS A 81 -13.27 6.94 -2.56
N LYS A 82 -14.21 7.89 -2.46
CA LYS A 82 -14.97 8.14 -1.22
C LYS A 82 -15.72 6.90 -0.72
N ASP A 83 -16.26 6.12 -1.66
CA ASP A 83 -16.93 4.82 -1.47
C ASP A 83 -15.99 3.61 -1.64
N GLY A 84 -14.68 3.86 -1.79
CA GLY A 84 -13.69 2.81 -1.95
C GLY A 84 -13.40 2.06 -0.64
N HIS A 85 -12.99 0.81 -0.77
CA HIS A 85 -12.73 -0.08 0.36
C HIS A 85 -11.23 -0.40 0.49
N LEU A 86 -10.75 -0.42 1.74
CA LEU A 86 -9.44 -0.95 2.11
C LEU A 86 -9.64 -2.26 2.87
N LEU A 87 -9.08 -3.35 2.36
CA LEU A 87 -9.05 -4.65 3.02
C LEU A 87 -7.63 -4.90 3.54
N TYR A 88 -7.51 -4.97 4.86
CA TYR A 88 -6.29 -5.37 5.55
C TYR A 88 -6.31 -6.88 5.79
N CYS A 89 -5.36 -7.60 5.21
CA CYS A 89 -5.26 -9.06 5.32
C CYS A 89 -4.19 -9.45 6.34
N ASP A 90 -4.63 -9.99 7.48
CA ASP A 90 -3.70 -10.56 8.48
C ASP A 90 -3.23 -11.96 8.09
N TRP A 91 -2.01 -12.04 7.54
CA TRP A 91 -1.31 -13.31 7.28
C TRP A 91 -0.26 -13.64 8.35
N GLY A 92 -0.03 -12.75 9.32
CA GLY A 92 0.98 -12.93 10.36
C GLY A 92 0.72 -14.17 11.21
N LEU A 93 -0.56 -14.44 11.54
CA LEU A 93 -0.96 -15.64 12.28
C LEU A 93 -0.72 -16.95 11.51
N LEU A 94 -0.90 -16.94 10.18
CA LEU A 94 -0.60 -18.09 9.32
C LEU A 94 0.92 -18.34 9.19
N CYS A 95 1.73 -17.28 9.20
CA CYS A 95 3.18 -17.38 9.09
C CYS A 95 3.89 -17.83 10.38
N ARG A 96 3.28 -17.62 11.57
CA ARG A 96 3.87 -18.06 12.85
C ARG A 96 3.91 -19.58 13.03
N ASN A 97 3.06 -20.33 12.31
CA ASN A 97 2.97 -21.79 12.41
C ASN A 97 3.86 -22.55 11.41
N LYS A 98 4.81 -21.87 10.74
CA LYS A 98 5.73 -22.49 9.76
C LYS A 98 7.22 -22.23 10.06
N GLN A 99 7.58 -21.90 11.30
CA GLN A 99 8.97 -21.89 11.77
C GLN A 99 9.27 -23.16 12.57
#